data_AF-A0A1V8RMV7-F1
#
_entry.id   AF-A0A1V8RMV7-F1
#
_cell.length_a   1.000
_cell.length_b   1.000
_cell.length_c   1.000
_cell.angle_alpha   90.00
_cell.angle_beta   90.00
_cell.angle_gamma   90.00
#
_symmetry.space_group_name_H-M   'P 1'
#
loop_
_entity.id
_entity.type
_entity.pdbx_description
1 polymer ?
#
loop_
_entity_poly.entity_id
_entity_poly.type
_entity_poly.pdbx_seq_one_letter_code
_entity_poly.pdbx_strand_id
1 'polypeptide(L)'
;MVQSILFFILGVLCAAFLTALVAPAFWRRAVRLTQQRIEATAPLTSSEIAAQKDMLRAEFAVSARRLEMAVKALQEKNARQTVEIARAREDLKAASAQDEETARRIAELESAKSKLTQGIQSRDTELTQLAARMSETEKELARQKLENTRLAGLYEEASFSSSNRQIELVAREAELDRLSADVSALRGRQKDSDARNKETANESRAAREALSLEKKKSTNLDRKLERLMATIADYEERLDRREKELVALRGGGKGGGAASKPVLKVKPKRRAPAAAAGKQFPQRIAHGRSEDLEAAIGQLAADRDRMEAAFVGSDGSDQDHDGALRDELLDLAAEVVALAARIDGPDSPVLATLSKSADGDGEKSLATRAQALLNVAAD
;
A
#
# COMPACT_ATOMS: atom_id res chain seq x y z
N MET A 1 134.34 78.67 -97.70
CA MET A 1 133.48 78.12 -96.62
C MET A 1 132.25 78.99 -96.36
N VAL A 2 132.38 80.20 -95.80
CA VAL A 2 131.19 81.02 -95.41
C VAL A 2 130.26 81.36 -96.58
N GLN A 3 130.78 81.73 -97.76
CA GLN A 3 129.96 82.07 -98.94
C GLN A 3 129.06 80.91 -99.41
N SER A 4 129.55 79.67 -99.37
CA SER A 4 128.78 78.47 -99.74
C SER A 4 127.63 78.20 -98.76
N ILE A 5 127.86 78.45 -97.47
CA ILE A 5 126.82 78.35 -96.42
C ILE A 5 125.75 79.42 -96.64
N LEU A 6 126.14 80.63 -97.04
CA LEU A 6 125.21 81.75 -97.27
C LEU A 6 124.28 81.50 -98.46
N PHE A 7 124.78 80.95 -99.58
CA PHE A 7 123.94 80.50 -100.69
C PHE A 7 123.06 79.30 -100.32
N PHE A 8 123.54 78.37 -99.49
CA PHE A 8 122.73 77.26 -99.00
C PHE A 8 121.57 77.74 -98.12
N ILE A 9 121.82 78.63 -97.16
CA ILE A 9 120.79 79.24 -96.31
C ILE A 9 119.79 80.02 -97.17
N LEU A 10 120.26 80.83 -98.13
CA LEU A 10 119.38 81.58 -99.04
C LEU A 10 118.51 80.66 -99.91
N GLY A 11 119.08 79.55 -100.41
CA GLY A 11 118.34 78.54 -101.16
C GLY A 11 117.28 77.84 -100.32
N VAL A 12 117.61 77.46 -99.08
CA VAL A 12 116.65 76.89 -98.11
C VAL A 12 115.57 77.90 -97.73
N LEU A 13 115.91 79.17 -97.52
CA LEU A 13 114.94 80.23 -97.23
C LEU A 13 113.97 80.44 -98.41
N CYS A 14 114.50 80.44 -99.64
CA CYS A 14 113.69 80.61 -100.85
C CYS A 14 112.77 79.39 -101.08
N ALA A 15 113.27 78.18 -100.87
CA ALA A 15 112.46 76.96 -100.91
C ALA A 15 111.38 76.94 -99.82
N ALA A 16 111.71 77.33 -98.58
CA ALA A 16 110.76 77.45 -97.48
C ALA A 16 109.70 78.52 -97.78
N PHE A 17 110.08 79.66 -98.36
CA PHE A 17 109.18 80.74 -98.76
C PHE A 17 108.21 80.29 -99.86
N LEU A 18 108.71 79.63 -100.91
CA LEU A 18 107.87 79.05 -101.96
C LEU A 18 106.93 77.96 -101.40
N THR A 19 107.41 77.14 -100.48
CA THR A 19 106.58 76.12 -99.81
C THR A 19 105.49 76.76 -98.95
N ALA A 20 105.81 77.82 -98.19
CA ALA A 20 104.86 78.59 -97.38
C ALA A 20 103.83 79.35 -98.23
N LEU A 21 104.19 79.74 -99.45
CA LEU A 21 103.29 80.41 -100.41
C LEU A 21 102.32 79.41 -101.08
N VAL A 22 102.76 78.18 -101.30
CA VAL A 22 101.99 77.12 -101.98
C VAL A 22 101.18 76.23 -101.01
N ALA A 23 101.66 76.02 -99.78
CA ALA A 23 100.99 75.19 -98.77
C ALA A 23 99.53 75.63 -98.46
N PRO A 24 99.19 76.94 -98.34
CA PRO A 24 97.81 77.37 -98.15
C PRO A 24 96.88 76.96 -99.30
N ALA A 25 97.38 76.91 -100.53
CA ALA A 25 96.60 76.51 -101.71
C ALA A 25 96.34 75.00 -101.71
N PHE A 26 97.35 74.18 -101.41
CA PHE A 26 97.18 72.73 -101.26
C PHE A 26 96.27 72.39 -100.07
N TRP A 27 96.41 73.05 -98.93
CA TRP A 27 95.58 72.79 -97.76
C TRP A 27 94.12 73.18 -97.98
N ARG A 28 93.84 74.34 -98.58
CA ARG A 28 92.48 74.72 -99.03
C ARG A 28 91.89 73.70 -100.01
N ARG A 29 92.69 73.15 -100.93
CA ARG A 29 92.22 72.13 -101.90
C ARG A 29 91.97 70.78 -101.24
N ALA A 30 92.81 70.37 -100.28
CA ALA A 30 92.62 69.16 -99.49
C ALA A 30 91.34 69.25 -98.65
N VAL A 31 91.16 70.33 -97.89
CA VAL A 31 89.96 70.59 -97.08
C VAL A 31 88.70 70.58 -97.94
N ARG A 32 88.72 71.23 -99.12
CA ARG A 32 87.58 71.22 -100.05
C ARG A 32 87.25 69.83 -100.56
N LEU A 33 88.25 69.00 -100.87
CA LEU A 33 88.03 67.62 -101.33
C LEU A 33 87.56 66.69 -100.21
N THR A 34 88.03 66.86 -98.97
CA THR A 34 87.52 66.10 -97.82
C THR A 34 86.11 66.52 -97.45
N GLN A 35 85.82 67.82 -97.50
CA GLN A 35 84.48 68.36 -97.28
C GLN A 35 83.50 67.83 -98.34
N GLN A 36 83.84 67.91 -99.63
CA GLN A 36 83.03 67.34 -100.71
C GLN A 36 82.84 65.82 -100.59
N ARG A 37 83.82 65.07 -100.08
CA ARG A 37 83.66 63.63 -99.81
C ARG A 37 82.73 63.36 -98.63
N ILE A 38 82.83 64.14 -97.55
CA ILE A 38 81.95 64.01 -96.37
C ILE A 38 80.51 64.36 -96.78
N GLU A 39 80.31 65.48 -97.46
CA GLU A 39 79.02 65.92 -98.02
C GLU A 39 78.43 64.88 -99.01
N ALA A 40 79.26 64.21 -99.81
CA ALA A 40 78.81 63.16 -100.73
C ALA A 40 78.55 61.78 -100.06
N THR A 41 79.12 61.50 -98.90
CA THR A 41 78.95 60.20 -98.19
C THR A 41 77.88 60.28 -97.09
N ALA A 42 77.65 61.47 -96.54
CA ALA A 42 76.59 61.77 -95.58
C ALA A 42 76.01 63.17 -95.88
N PRO A 43 75.03 63.28 -96.79
CA PRO A 43 74.41 64.55 -97.17
C PRO A 43 73.40 65.01 -96.11
N LEU A 44 73.85 65.19 -94.87
CA LEU A 44 73.04 65.74 -93.78
C LEU A 44 73.12 67.26 -93.83
N THR A 45 72.03 67.91 -94.26
CA THR A 45 71.95 69.38 -94.20
C THR A 45 71.97 69.87 -92.75
N SER A 46 72.39 71.11 -92.50
CA SER A 46 72.36 71.69 -91.14
C SER A 46 70.94 71.73 -90.55
N SER A 47 69.92 71.86 -91.41
CA SER A 47 68.51 71.68 -91.10
C SER A 47 68.17 70.26 -90.62
N GLU A 48 68.72 69.21 -91.23
CA GLU A 48 68.49 67.82 -90.80
C GLU A 48 69.16 67.51 -89.46
N ILE A 49 70.35 68.06 -89.19
CA ILE A 49 71.01 67.92 -87.88
C ILE A 49 70.17 68.60 -86.77
N ALA A 50 69.60 69.78 -87.06
CA ALA A 50 68.68 70.45 -86.15
C ALA A 50 67.39 69.61 -85.96
N ALA A 51 66.81 69.09 -87.04
CA ALA A 51 65.62 68.24 -86.99
C ALA A 51 65.87 66.95 -86.20
N GLN A 52 67.00 66.27 -86.37
CA GLN A 52 67.38 65.09 -85.59
C GLN A 52 67.54 65.41 -84.09
N LYS A 53 68.14 66.56 -83.77
CA LYS A 53 68.29 67.02 -82.37
C LYS A 53 66.93 67.30 -81.71
N ASP A 54 66.00 67.92 -82.44
CA ASP A 54 64.66 68.20 -81.92
C ASP A 54 63.75 66.96 -81.94
N MET A 55 63.97 66.01 -82.85
CA MET A 55 63.39 64.66 -82.81
C MET A 55 63.85 63.90 -81.57
N LEU A 56 65.16 63.85 -81.28
CA LEU A 56 65.71 63.27 -80.05
C LEU A 56 65.11 63.91 -78.79
N ARG A 57 64.99 65.25 -78.76
CA ARG A 57 64.32 65.97 -77.66
C ARG A 57 62.85 65.57 -77.53
N ALA A 58 62.13 65.42 -78.63
CA ALA A 58 60.74 64.97 -78.63
C ALA A 58 60.61 63.51 -78.15
N GLU A 59 61.50 62.61 -78.59
CA GLU A 59 61.57 61.23 -78.12
C GLU A 59 61.82 61.16 -76.61
N PHE A 60 62.82 61.91 -76.10
CA PHE A 60 63.08 61.99 -74.66
C PHE A 60 61.91 62.59 -73.88
N ALA A 61 61.25 63.62 -74.39
CA ALA A 61 60.07 64.22 -73.76
C ALA A 61 58.89 63.25 -73.73
N VAL A 62 58.63 62.52 -74.83
CA VAL A 62 57.57 61.51 -74.91
C VAL A 62 57.87 60.30 -74.03
N SER A 63 59.12 59.81 -73.99
CA SER A 63 59.50 58.70 -73.12
C SER A 63 59.46 59.09 -71.64
N ALA A 64 59.94 60.28 -71.28
CA ALA A 64 59.84 60.82 -69.92
C ALA A 64 58.37 60.96 -69.51
N ARG A 65 57.51 61.50 -70.38
CA ARG A 65 56.08 61.63 -70.10
C ARG A 65 55.37 60.27 -69.99
N ARG A 66 55.74 59.28 -70.80
CA ARG A 66 55.25 57.89 -70.68
C ARG A 66 55.67 57.28 -69.34
N LEU A 67 56.93 57.50 -68.90
CA LEU A 67 57.42 57.07 -67.59
C LEU A 67 56.66 57.76 -66.45
N GLU A 68 56.45 59.08 -66.49
CA GLU A 68 55.64 59.80 -65.49
C GLU A 68 54.22 59.23 -65.38
N MET A 69 53.56 58.96 -66.51
CA MET A 69 52.22 58.39 -66.54
C MET A 69 52.20 56.95 -66.02
N ALA A 70 53.21 56.14 -66.35
CA ALA A 70 53.35 54.79 -65.81
C ALA A 70 53.59 54.78 -64.29
N VAL A 71 54.45 55.68 -63.78
CA VAL A 71 54.69 55.85 -62.34
C VAL A 71 53.41 56.29 -61.63
N LYS A 72 52.67 57.26 -62.16
CA LYS A 72 51.37 57.69 -61.60
C LYS A 72 50.35 56.55 -61.58
N ALA A 73 50.23 55.78 -62.67
CA ALA A 73 49.33 54.64 -62.73
C ALA A 73 49.72 53.51 -61.76
N LEU A 74 51.03 53.30 -61.52
CA LEU A 74 51.52 52.36 -60.52
C LEU A 74 51.29 52.87 -59.09
N GLN A 75 51.49 54.16 -58.81
CA GLN A 75 51.16 54.78 -57.53
C GLN A 75 49.66 54.70 -57.22
N GLU A 76 48.80 54.96 -58.21
CA GLU A 76 47.35 54.85 -58.05
C GLU A 76 46.92 53.39 -57.81
N LYS A 77 47.49 52.42 -58.53
CA LYS A 77 47.26 50.99 -58.26
C LYS A 77 47.73 50.60 -56.86
N ASN A 78 48.91 51.06 -56.43
CA ASN A 78 49.43 50.78 -55.09
C ASN A 78 48.52 51.38 -54.00
N ALA A 79 48.07 52.63 -54.18
CA ALA A 79 47.11 53.27 -53.27
C ALA A 79 45.77 52.51 -53.19
N ARG A 80 45.24 52.02 -54.32
CA ARG A 80 44.04 51.16 -54.33
C ARG A 80 44.29 49.85 -53.57
N GLN A 81 45.41 49.18 -53.83
CA GLN A 81 45.80 47.95 -53.15
C GLN A 81 46.02 48.14 -51.64
N THR A 82 46.60 49.26 -51.18
CA THR A 82 46.75 49.51 -49.74
C THR A 82 45.40 49.74 -49.06
N VAL A 83 44.43 50.37 -49.73
CA VAL A 83 43.04 50.49 -49.23
C VAL A 83 42.33 49.13 -49.21
N GLU A 84 42.48 48.30 -50.24
CA GLU A 84 41.93 46.94 -50.27
C GLU A 84 42.53 46.06 -49.17
N ILE A 85 43.85 46.10 -48.95
CA ILE A 85 44.54 45.40 -47.86
C ILE A 85 44.10 45.93 -46.49
N ALA A 86 43.85 47.24 -46.36
CA ALA A 86 43.35 47.81 -45.11
C ALA A 86 41.94 47.29 -44.78
N ARG A 87 41.03 47.26 -45.76
CA ARG A 87 39.68 46.69 -45.62
C ARG A 87 39.71 45.21 -45.28
N ALA A 88 40.46 44.40 -46.04
CA ALA A 88 40.58 42.97 -45.77
C ALA A 88 41.17 42.66 -44.39
N ARG A 89 42.04 43.54 -43.84
CA ARG A 89 42.54 43.45 -42.45
C ARG A 89 41.51 43.86 -41.41
N GLU A 90 40.58 44.75 -41.74
CA GLU A 90 39.45 45.12 -40.89
C GLU A 90 38.41 44.00 -40.84
N ASP A 91 38.06 43.44 -42.01
CA ASP A 91 37.18 42.27 -42.14
C ASP A 91 37.75 41.06 -41.37
N LEU A 92 39.06 40.78 -41.50
CA LEU A 92 39.74 39.70 -40.77
C LEU A 92 39.71 39.93 -39.25
N LYS A 93 39.84 41.18 -38.79
CA LYS A 93 39.71 41.51 -37.36
C LYS A 93 38.28 41.28 -36.86
N ALA A 94 37.28 41.73 -37.62
CA ALA A 94 35.88 41.53 -37.29
C ALA A 94 35.53 40.03 -37.22
N ALA A 95 35.98 39.24 -38.18
CA ALA A 95 35.85 37.78 -38.17
C ALA A 95 36.53 37.16 -36.94
N SER A 96 37.79 37.52 -36.65
CA SER A 96 38.49 36.98 -35.47
C SER A 96 37.82 37.33 -34.14
N ALA A 97 37.19 38.50 -34.03
CA ALA A 97 36.42 38.88 -32.85
C ALA A 97 35.12 38.05 -32.72
N GLN A 98 34.46 37.72 -33.84
CA GLN A 98 33.31 36.82 -33.85
C GLN A 98 33.70 35.37 -33.53
N ASP A 99 34.86 34.91 -34.01
CA ASP A 99 35.41 33.58 -33.66
C ASP A 99 35.74 33.51 -32.15
N GLU A 100 36.34 34.55 -31.58
CA GLU A 100 36.55 34.63 -30.13
C GLU A 100 35.24 34.67 -29.33
N GLU A 101 34.24 35.44 -29.77
CA GLU A 101 32.95 35.53 -29.09
C GLU A 101 32.18 34.21 -29.16
N THR A 102 32.16 33.56 -30.32
CA THR A 102 31.51 32.24 -30.49
C THR A 102 32.23 31.16 -29.70
N ALA A 103 33.57 31.15 -29.67
CA ALA A 103 34.34 30.25 -28.82
C ALA A 103 34.03 30.43 -27.32
N ARG A 104 33.90 31.67 -26.84
CA ARG A 104 33.47 31.95 -25.45
C ARG A 104 32.06 31.42 -25.17
N ARG A 105 31.10 31.69 -26.06
CA ARG A 105 29.72 31.17 -25.95
C ARG A 105 29.66 29.63 -25.95
N ILE A 106 30.48 28.97 -26.78
CA ILE A 106 30.60 27.51 -26.80
C ILE A 106 31.13 27.00 -25.44
N ALA A 107 32.22 27.58 -24.93
CA ALA A 107 32.77 27.18 -23.63
C ALA A 107 31.78 27.40 -22.47
N GLU A 108 31.02 28.49 -22.49
CA GLU A 108 29.93 28.74 -21.52
C GLU A 108 28.84 27.66 -21.61
N LEU A 109 28.36 27.35 -22.82
CA LEU A 109 27.35 26.30 -23.06
C LEU A 109 27.84 24.90 -22.70
N GLU A 110 29.12 24.56 -22.95
CA GLU A 110 29.74 23.31 -22.52
C GLU A 110 29.85 23.24 -20.98
N SER A 111 30.18 24.36 -20.32
CA SER A 111 30.18 24.44 -18.86
C SER A 111 28.77 24.27 -18.27
N ALA A 112 27.74 24.84 -18.92
CA ALA A 112 26.35 24.68 -18.51
C ALA A 112 25.86 23.25 -18.73
N LYS A 113 26.16 22.66 -19.90
CA LYS A 113 25.85 21.26 -20.22
C LYS A 113 26.50 20.29 -19.24
N SER A 114 27.77 20.49 -18.89
CA SER A 114 28.46 19.62 -17.91
C SER A 114 27.83 19.71 -16.51
N LYS A 115 27.47 20.92 -16.04
CA LYS A 115 26.73 21.12 -14.78
C LYS A 115 25.35 20.45 -14.81
N LEU A 116 24.57 20.60 -15.89
CA LEU A 116 23.29 19.91 -16.05
C LEU A 116 23.47 18.38 -16.05
N THR A 117 24.48 17.87 -16.74
CA THR A 117 24.76 16.43 -16.81
C THR A 117 25.13 15.87 -15.43
N GLN A 118 25.95 16.59 -14.65
CA GLN A 118 26.24 16.24 -13.26
C GLN A 118 24.99 16.30 -12.36
N GLY A 119 24.13 17.31 -12.54
CA GLY A 119 22.87 17.42 -11.81
C GLY A 119 21.91 16.26 -12.11
N ILE A 120 21.80 15.84 -13.37
CA ILE A 120 21.03 14.66 -13.79
C ILE A 120 21.63 13.40 -13.15
N GLN A 121 22.94 13.18 -13.23
CA GLN A 121 23.59 12.04 -12.60
C GLN A 121 23.37 11.99 -11.07
N SER A 122 23.43 13.13 -10.39
CA SER A 122 23.12 13.22 -8.95
C SER A 122 21.65 12.82 -8.69
N ARG A 123 20.71 13.41 -9.44
CA ARG A 123 19.27 13.06 -9.37
C ARG A 123 19.02 11.57 -9.64
N ASP A 124 19.66 10.97 -10.62
CA ASP A 124 19.53 9.53 -10.92
C ASP A 124 20.07 8.67 -9.76
N THR A 125 21.18 9.06 -9.13
CA THR A 125 21.68 8.37 -7.93
C THR A 125 20.77 8.55 -6.71
N GLU A 126 20.12 9.71 -6.55
CA GLU A 126 19.12 9.94 -5.51
C GLU A 126 17.86 9.11 -5.75
N LEU A 127 17.35 9.08 -6.99
CA LEU A 127 16.16 8.31 -7.38
C LEU A 127 16.38 6.80 -7.24
N THR A 128 17.55 6.29 -7.64
CA THR A 128 17.88 4.86 -7.46
C THR A 128 18.03 4.47 -5.99
N GLN A 129 18.61 5.34 -5.15
CA GLN A 129 18.63 5.14 -3.70
C GLN A 129 17.23 5.20 -3.08
N LEU A 130 16.37 6.13 -3.51
CA LEU A 130 15.01 6.25 -3.02
C LEU A 130 14.17 5.04 -3.42
N ALA A 131 14.26 4.59 -4.67
CA ALA A 131 13.59 3.38 -5.15
C ALA A 131 14.04 2.11 -4.39
N ALA A 132 15.34 1.99 -4.10
CA ALA A 132 15.86 0.90 -3.27
C ALA A 132 15.28 0.92 -1.85
N ARG A 133 15.22 2.11 -1.21
CA ARG A 133 14.60 2.30 0.11
C ARG A 133 13.10 2.00 0.09
N MET A 134 12.36 2.45 -0.93
CA MET A 134 10.93 2.13 -1.07
C MET A 134 10.74 0.62 -1.16
N SER A 135 11.48 -0.07 -2.03
CA SER A 135 11.41 -1.54 -2.15
C SER A 135 11.77 -2.27 -0.86
N GLU A 136 12.68 -1.73 -0.03
CA GLU A 136 12.97 -2.26 1.30
C GLU A 136 11.82 -2.06 2.28
N THR A 137 11.23 -0.86 2.32
CA THR A 137 10.05 -0.57 3.17
C THR A 137 8.80 -1.34 2.74
N GLU A 138 8.60 -1.60 1.44
CA GLU A 138 7.52 -2.45 0.92
C GLU A 138 7.67 -3.90 1.38
N LYS A 139 8.90 -4.44 1.33
CA LYS A 139 9.20 -5.79 1.83
C LYS A 139 8.98 -5.90 3.33
N GLU A 140 9.35 -4.88 4.09
CA GLU A 140 9.14 -4.86 5.53
C GLU A 140 7.65 -4.71 5.89
N LEU A 141 6.90 -3.86 5.17
CA LEU A 141 5.45 -3.76 5.30
C LEU A 141 4.76 -5.09 4.94
N ALA A 142 5.23 -5.80 3.91
CA ALA A 142 4.71 -7.12 3.54
C ALA A 142 4.97 -8.17 4.63
N ARG A 143 6.14 -8.15 5.28
CA ARG A 143 6.45 -8.99 6.45
C ARG A 143 5.53 -8.67 7.63
N GLN A 144 5.37 -7.39 7.97
CA GLN A 144 4.51 -6.95 9.05
C GLN A 144 3.03 -7.28 8.80
N LYS A 145 2.55 -7.23 7.54
CA LYS A 145 1.21 -7.71 7.17
C LYS A 145 1.06 -9.21 7.40
N LEU A 146 2.04 -10.02 6.99
CA LEU A 146 2.03 -11.48 7.21
C LEU A 146 2.16 -11.86 8.69
N GLU A 147 2.90 -11.09 9.47
CA GLU A 147 2.97 -11.27 10.93
C GLU A 147 1.64 -10.90 11.59
N ASN A 148 0.99 -9.81 11.19
CA ASN A 148 -0.33 -9.44 11.69
C ASN A 148 -1.41 -10.48 11.34
N THR A 149 -1.44 -11.04 10.13
CA THR A 149 -2.40 -12.11 9.79
C THR A 149 -2.12 -13.39 10.59
N ARG A 150 -0.85 -13.73 10.80
CA ARG A 150 -0.46 -14.85 11.68
C ARG A 150 -0.88 -14.62 13.13
N LEU A 151 -0.66 -13.43 13.67
CA LEU A 151 -1.08 -13.06 15.03
C LEU A 151 -2.60 -13.08 15.16
N ALA A 152 -3.34 -12.56 14.17
CA ALA A 152 -4.80 -12.62 14.15
C ALA A 152 -5.32 -14.06 14.21
N GLY A 153 -4.77 -14.98 13.39
CA GLY A 153 -5.12 -16.40 13.45
C GLY A 153 -4.80 -17.06 14.81
N LEU A 154 -3.66 -16.73 15.42
CA LEU A 154 -3.32 -17.21 16.77
C LEU A 154 -4.26 -16.64 17.85
N TYR A 155 -4.70 -15.38 17.73
CA TYR A 155 -5.70 -14.79 18.62
C TYR A 155 -7.07 -15.44 18.46
N GLU A 156 -7.48 -15.75 17.23
CA GLU A 156 -8.75 -16.41 16.94
C GLU A 156 -8.75 -17.86 17.46
N GLU A 157 -7.67 -18.62 17.26
CA GLU A 157 -7.50 -19.97 17.83
C GLU A 157 -7.47 -19.95 19.36
N ALA A 158 -6.77 -18.99 19.98
CA ALA A 158 -6.75 -18.81 21.44
C ALA A 158 -8.13 -18.41 21.99
N SER A 159 -8.87 -17.55 21.28
CA SER A 159 -10.23 -17.14 21.62
C SER A 159 -11.21 -18.31 21.53
N PHE A 160 -11.11 -19.12 20.46
CA PHE A 160 -11.90 -20.34 20.29
C PHE A 160 -11.59 -21.37 21.38
N SER A 161 -10.31 -21.61 21.69
CA SER A 161 -9.87 -22.50 22.77
C SER A 161 -10.40 -22.04 24.14
N SER A 162 -10.33 -20.74 24.43
CA SER A 162 -10.89 -20.14 25.64
C SER A 162 -12.41 -20.29 25.71
N SER A 163 -13.11 -20.06 24.61
CA SER A 163 -14.58 -20.20 24.52
C SER A 163 -15.01 -21.65 24.71
N ASN A 164 -14.33 -22.61 24.08
CA ASN A 164 -14.56 -24.04 24.30
C ASN A 164 -14.31 -24.41 25.77
N ARG A 165 -13.23 -23.93 26.39
CA ARG A 165 -12.94 -24.18 27.80
C ARG A 165 -13.97 -23.55 28.74
N GLN A 166 -14.56 -22.41 28.38
CA GLN A 166 -15.67 -21.81 29.12
C GLN A 166 -16.94 -22.66 29.00
N ILE A 167 -17.25 -23.20 27.83
CA ILE A 167 -18.36 -24.15 27.62
C ILE A 167 -18.15 -25.43 28.45
N GLU A 168 -16.93 -25.98 28.45
CA GLU A 168 -16.57 -27.13 29.29
C GLU A 168 -16.72 -26.83 30.79
N LEU A 169 -16.30 -25.65 31.26
CA LEU A 169 -16.47 -25.24 32.65
C LEU A 169 -17.96 -25.15 33.04
N VAL A 170 -18.79 -24.50 32.23
CA VAL A 170 -20.25 -24.41 32.46
C VAL A 170 -20.91 -25.79 32.44
N ALA A 171 -20.45 -26.70 31.56
CA ALA A 171 -20.92 -28.09 31.56
C ALA A 171 -20.52 -28.84 32.84
N ARG A 172 -19.30 -28.64 33.36
CA ARG A 172 -18.85 -29.23 34.64
C ARG A 172 -19.56 -28.62 35.84
N GLU A 173 -19.87 -27.33 35.83
CA GLU A 173 -20.69 -26.67 36.86
C GLU A 173 -22.10 -27.27 36.88
N ALA A 174 -22.73 -27.47 35.72
CA ALA A 174 -24.03 -28.14 35.62
C ALA A 174 -24.00 -29.62 36.08
N GLU A 175 -22.90 -30.35 35.82
CA GLU A 175 -22.68 -31.69 36.38
C GLU A 175 -22.54 -31.67 37.92
N LEU A 176 -21.82 -30.69 38.48
CA LEU A 176 -21.65 -30.52 39.92
C LEU A 176 -22.97 -30.14 40.60
N ASP A 177 -23.75 -29.24 40.02
CA ASP A 177 -25.09 -28.88 40.51
C ASP A 177 -26.04 -30.07 40.50
N ARG A 178 -26.01 -30.88 39.42
CA ARG A 178 -26.78 -32.12 39.34
C ARG A 178 -26.35 -33.12 40.41
N LEU A 179 -25.06 -33.32 40.61
CA LEU A 179 -24.54 -34.22 41.65
C LEU A 179 -24.86 -33.70 43.06
N SER A 180 -24.83 -32.38 43.27
CA SER A 180 -25.23 -31.71 44.52
C SER A 180 -26.73 -31.90 44.80
N ALA A 181 -27.58 -31.79 43.78
CA ALA A 181 -29.01 -32.09 43.87
C ALA A 181 -29.25 -33.58 44.17
N ASP A 182 -28.54 -34.50 43.51
CA ASP A 182 -28.64 -35.95 43.76
C ASP A 182 -28.18 -36.30 45.20
N VAL A 183 -27.08 -35.73 45.68
CA VAL A 183 -26.61 -35.88 47.08
C VAL A 183 -27.64 -35.33 48.06
N SER A 184 -28.27 -34.19 47.75
CA SER A 184 -29.32 -33.59 48.58
C SER A 184 -30.59 -34.45 48.61
N ALA A 185 -30.99 -35.02 47.46
CA ALA A 185 -32.10 -35.95 47.35
C ALA A 185 -31.83 -37.28 48.08
N LEU A 186 -30.60 -37.82 48.00
CA LEU A 186 -30.18 -39.00 48.76
C LEU A 186 -30.18 -38.74 50.27
N ARG A 187 -29.68 -37.58 50.72
CA ARG A 187 -29.78 -37.15 52.13
C ARG A 187 -31.24 -36.97 52.59
N GLY A 188 -32.12 -36.48 51.72
CA GLY A 188 -33.56 -36.45 51.95
C GLY A 188 -34.14 -37.84 52.14
N ARG A 189 -33.90 -38.76 51.20
CA ARG A 189 -34.32 -40.17 51.29
C ARG A 189 -33.78 -40.88 52.52
N GLN A 190 -32.54 -40.59 52.95
CA GLN A 190 -31.97 -41.11 54.20
C GLN A 190 -32.76 -40.59 55.41
N LYS A 191 -33.01 -39.27 55.50
CA LYS A 191 -33.83 -38.69 56.59
C LYS A 191 -35.25 -39.26 56.61
N ASP A 192 -35.89 -39.43 55.46
CA ASP A 192 -37.23 -40.02 55.35
C ASP A 192 -37.23 -41.51 55.77
N SER A 193 -36.20 -42.25 55.39
CA SER A 193 -35.98 -43.64 55.81
C SER A 193 -35.76 -43.73 57.32
N ASP A 194 -34.93 -42.85 57.89
CA ASP A 194 -34.70 -42.78 59.34
C ASP A 194 -35.94 -42.34 60.12
N ALA A 195 -36.76 -41.45 59.55
CA ALA A 195 -38.04 -41.06 60.13
C ALA A 195 -39.02 -42.26 60.13
N ARG A 196 -39.14 -42.99 59.02
CA ARG A 196 -39.93 -44.24 58.93
C ARG A 196 -39.41 -45.33 59.86
N ASN A 197 -38.09 -45.46 60.01
CA ASN A 197 -37.47 -46.40 60.93
C ASN A 197 -37.76 -46.03 62.39
N LYS A 198 -37.80 -44.73 62.74
CA LYS A 198 -38.22 -44.24 64.06
C LYS A 198 -39.72 -44.43 64.29
N GLU A 199 -40.56 -44.16 63.29
CA GLU A 199 -42.00 -44.37 63.34
C GLU A 199 -42.33 -45.85 63.55
N THR A 200 -41.83 -46.74 62.69
CA THR A 200 -41.99 -48.19 62.85
C THR A 200 -41.37 -48.73 64.15
N ALA A 201 -40.27 -48.16 64.63
CA ALA A 201 -39.74 -48.49 65.95
C ALA A 201 -40.70 -48.08 67.08
N ASN A 202 -41.28 -46.88 67.02
CA ASN A 202 -42.28 -46.37 67.96
C ASN A 202 -43.59 -47.18 67.90
N GLU A 203 -44.08 -47.53 66.71
CA GLU A 203 -45.21 -48.44 66.50
C GLU A 203 -44.92 -49.82 67.09
N SER A 204 -43.73 -50.38 66.84
CA SER A 204 -43.33 -51.68 67.42
C SER A 204 -43.25 -51.63 68.94
N ARG A 205 -42.85 -50.49 69.51
CA ARG A 205 -42.83 -50.24 70.95
C ARG A 205 -44.24 -50.12 71.50
N ALA A 206 -45.12 -49.32 70.90
CA ALA A 206 -46.51 -49.19 71.28
C ALA A 206 -47.26 -50.53 71.17
N ALA A 207 -46.99 -51.32 70.14
CA ALA A 207 -47.52 -52.68 69.97
C ALA A 207 -46.99 -53.64 71.06
N ARG A 208 -45.71 -53.55 71.44
CA ARG A 208 -45.15 -54.32 72.58
C ARG A 208 -45.75 -53.91 73.92
N GLU A 209 -45.98 -52.62 74.14
CA GLU A 209 -46.63 -52.08 75.34
C GLU A 209 -48.11 -52.49 75.40
N ALA A 210 -48.84 -52.41 74.29
CA ALA A 210 -50.21 -52.94 74.16
C ALA A 210 -50.29 -54.45 74.37
N LEU A 211 -49.36 -55.23 73.79
CA LEU A 211 -49.22 -56.67 74.06
C LEU A 211 -48.90 -56.95 75.54
N SER A 212 -48.11 -56.11 76.19
CA SER A 212 -47.83 -56.22 77.63
C SER A 212 -49.08 -55.95 78.47
N LEU A 213 -49.86 -54.93 78.11
CA LEU A 213 -51.14 -54.64 78.74
C LEU A 213 -52.15 -55.77 78.52
N GLU A 214 -52.23 -56.34 77.32
CA GLU A 214 -53.13 -57.47 77.03
C GLU A 214 -52.68 -58.75 77.73
N LYS A 215 -51.37 -59.03 77.82
CA LYS A 215 -50.83 -60.11 78.67
C LYS A 215 -51.12 -59.88 80.16
N LYS A 216 -51.08 -58.64 80.65
CA LYS A 216 -51.51 -58.28 82.02
C LYS A 216 -53.02 -58.45 82.22
N LYS A 217 -53.84 -58.16 81.20
CA LYS A 217 -55.28 -58.48 81.24
C LYS A 217 -55.52 -59.98 81.24
N SER A 218 -54.87 -60.74 80.36
CA SER A 218 -54.92 -62.21 80.31
C SER A 218 -54.57 -62.77 81.68
N THR A 219 -53.38 -62.50 82.21
CA THR A 219 -52.96 -63.00 83.53
C THR A 219 -53.89 -62.55 84.68
N ASN A 220 -54.57 -61.41 84.57
CA ASN A 220 -55.60 -61.00 85.54
C ASN A 220 -56.96 -61.70 85.30
N LEU A 221 -57.29 -62.10 84.08
CA LEU A 221 -58.42 -62.98 83.76
C LEU A 221 -58.12 -64.41 84.17
N ASP A 222 -56.90 -64.90 83.95
CA ASP A 222 -56.40 -66.21 84.40
C ASP A 222 -56.46 -66.28 85.93
N ARG A 223 -55.98 -65.26 86.66
CA ARG A 223 -56.18 -65.14 88.13
C ARG A 223 -57.64 -65.04 88.56
N LYS A 224 -58.53 -64.47 87.73
CA LYS A 224 -59.97 -64.47 88.01
C LYS A 224 -60.58 -65.84 87.76
N LEU A 225 -60.12 -66.57 86.75
CA LEU A 225 -60.48 -67.97 86.49
C LEU A 225 -59.96 -68.86 87.63
N GLU A 226 -58.71 -68.74 88.06
CA GLU A 226 -58.16 -69.43 89.24
C GLU A 226 -58.99 -69.13 90.49
N ARG A 227 -59.36 -67.86 90.74
CA ARG A 227 -60.24 -67.51 91.87
C ARG A 227 -61.65 -68.07 91.72
N LEU A 228 -62.22 -68.06 90.51
CA LEU A 228 -63.54 -68.66 90.27
C LEU A 228 -63.48 -70.17 90.42
N MET A 229 -62.43 -70.83 89.93
CA MET A 229 -62.15 -72.25 90.13
C MET A 229 -61.88 -72.58 91.60
N ALA A 230 -61.21 -71.71 92.35
CA ALA A 230 -61.05 -71.85 93.79
C ALA A 230 -62.39 -71.68 94.53
N THR A 231 -63.24 -70.71 94.14
CA THR A 231 -64.58 -70.62 94.73
C THR A 231 -65.47 -71.79 94.31
N ILE A 232 -65.32 -72.32 93.10
CA ILE A 232 -66.00 -73.54 92.65
C ILE A 232 -65.49 -74.72 93.49
N ALA A 233 -64.18 -74.85 93.72
CA ALA A 233 -63.61 -75.87 94.60
C ALA A 233 -64.06 -75.70 96.06
N ASP A 234 -64.21 -74.47 96.58
CA ASP A 234 -64.80 -74.20 97.90
C ASP A 234 -66.30 -74.56 97.94
N TYR A 235 -67.04 -74.34 96.85
CA TYR A 235 -68.44 -74.73 96.72
C TYR A 235 -68.60 -76.24 96.54
N GLU A 236 -67.71 -76.89 95.79
CA GLU A 236 -67.60 -78.33 95.64
C GLU A 236 -67.20 -78.95 96.98
N GLU A 237 -66.22 -78.43 97.72
CA GLU A 237 -65.86 -78.93 99.04
C GLU A 237 -66.97 -78.67 100.08
N ARG A 238 -67.72 -77.56 99.97
CA ARG A 238 -68.95 -77.34 100.76
C ARG A 238 -70.06 -78.31 100.37
N LEU A 239 -70.19 -78.69 99.10
CA LEU A 239 -71.12 -79.73 98.65
C LEU A 239 -70.65 -81.11 99.14
N ASP A 240 -69.36 -81.41 99.08
CA ASP A 240 -68.72 -82.65 99.55
C ASP A 240 -68.90 -82.81 101.07
N ARG A 241 -68.76 -81.71 101.82
CA ARG A 241 -69.08 -81.65 103.27
C ARG A 241 -70.57 -81.80 103.52
N ARG A 242 -71.44 -81.19 102.70
CA ARG A 242 -72.90 -81.38 102.78
C ARG A 242 -73.34 -82.80 102.41
N GLU A 243 -72.69 -83.46 101.45
CA GLU A 243 -72.91 -84.86 101.11
C GLU A 243 -72.42 -85.78 102.24
N LYS A 244 -71.25 -85.51 102.83
CA LYS A 244 -70.75 -86.23 104.01
C LYS A 244 -71.65 -86.05 105.25
N GLU A 245 -72.24 -84.87 105.43
CA GLU A 245 -73.27 -84.60 106.46
C GLU A 245 -74.60 -85.31 106.15
N LEU A 246 -75.02 -85.38 104.88
CA LEU A 246 -76.25 -86.06 104.44
C LEU A 246 -76.12 -87.61 104.44
N VAL A 247 -74.91 -88.15 104.29
CA VAL A 247 -74.63 -89.59 104.43
C VAL A 247 -74.72 -90.06 105.90
N ALA A 248 -74.49 -89.17 106.87
CA ALA A 248 -74.52 -89.50 108.29
C ALA A 248 -75.93 -89.52 108.92
N LEU A 249 -76.95 -88.99 108.25
CA LEU A 249 -78.33 -88.97 108.74
C LEU A 249 -79.34 -89.41 107.68
N ARG A 250 -79.60 -90.73 107.67
CA ARG A 250 -80.91 -91.34 107.34
C ARG A 250 -81.49 -90.94 105.95
N GLY A 251 -81.37 -91.77 104.93
CA GLY A 251 -81.87 -93.14 104.93
C GLY A 251 -83.31 -93.21 104.41
N GLY A 252 -83.46 -93.45 103.10
CA GLY A 252 -84.73 -93.77 102.43
C GLY A 252 -85.19 -92.72 101.40
N GLY A 253 -85.31 -93.12 100.13
CA GLY A 253 -85.94 -92.30 99.08
C GLY A 253 -85.49 -92.68 97.66
N LYS A 254 -86.33 -93.38 96.89
CA LYS A 254 -86.07 -93.73 95.48
C LYS A 254 -86.39 -92.56 94.54
N GLY A 255 -85.44 -92.26 93.65
CA GLY A 255 -85.61 -92.28 92.18
C GLY A 255 -86.42 -91.20 91.46
N GLY A 256 -85.98 -90.88 90.23
CA GLY A 256 -86.91 -90.53 89.13
C GLY A 256 -86.56 -89.34 88.24
N GLY A 257 -85.80 -89.60 87.16
CA GLY A 257 -85.89 -88.85 85.88
C GLY A 257 -85.40 -87.40 85.83
N ALA A 258 -85.40 -86.73 84.67
CA ALA A 258 -85.39 -87.20 83.28
C ALA A 258 -85.18 -86.00 82.31
N ALA A 259 -84.36 -86.17 81.26
CA ALA A 259 -84.29 -85.29 80.06
C ALA A 259 -83.92 -83.79 80.32
N SER A 260 -83.57 -82.93 79.36
CA SER A 260 -83.45 -83.06 77.90
C SER A 260 -82.43 -82.03 77.34
N LYS A 261 -82.00 -82.25 76.08
CA LYS A 261 -81.40 -81.25 75.15
C LYS A 261 -82.46 -80.14 74.80
N PRO A 262 -82.27 -79.13 73.91
CA PRO A 262 -81.17 -78.92 72.95
C PRO A 262 -80.72 -77.47 72.64
N VAL A 263 -79.60 -77.40 71.90
CA VAL A 263 -79.36 -76.63 70.65
C VAL A 263 -80.54 -75.82 70.05
N LEU A 264 -80.29 -74.54 69.72
CA LEU A 264 -80.61 -73.84 68.44
C LEU A 264 -79.90 -72.46 68.48
N LYS A 265 -78.90 -72.17 67.63
CA LYS A 265 -78.96 -71.75 66.20
C LYS A 265 -79.63 -70.38 65.95
N VAL A 266 -78.91 -69.48 65.29
CA VAL A 266 -79.20 -68.81 63.98
C VAL A 266 -78.49 -67.44 63.99
N LYS A 267 -77.43 -67.15 63.21
CA LYS A 267 -77.29 -66.93 61.74
C LYS A 267 -77.71 -65.49 61.27
N PRO A 268 -77.35 -65.01 60.06
CA PRO A 268 -76.40 -63.88 59.93
C PRO A 268 -76.87 -62.77 58.95
N LYS A 269 -75.99 -61.82 58.58
CA LYS A 269 -75.96 -61.04 57.31
C LYS A 269 -74.77 -60.05 57.31
N ARG A 270 -74.14 -59.63 56.21
CA ARG A 270 -73.98 -60.19 54.84
C ARG A 270 -72.90 -59.41 54.06
N ARG A 271 -72.06 -60.11 53.29
CA ARG A 271 -71.53 -59.78 51.93
C ARG A 271 -70.78 -58.46 51.62
N ALA A 272 -69.61 -58.64 50.99
CA ALA A 272 -68.98 -57.74 50.01
C ALA A 272 -69.68 -57.81 48.61
N PRO A 273 -69.28 -57.02 47.60
CA PRO A 273 -68.08 -57.26 46.75
C PRO A 273 -67.15 -56.02 46.66
N ALA A 274 -65.88 -56.04 46.25
CA ALA A 274 -65.02 -56.88 45.38
C ALA A 274 -64.95 -56.48 43.88
N ALA A 275 -63.71 -56.14 43.43
CA ALA A 275 -63.17 -56.23 42.06
C ALA A 275 -63.69 -55.25 40.97
N ALA A 276 -62.93 -54.85 39.92
CA ALA A 276 -61.48 -54.89 39.63
C ALA A 276 -61.14 -53.98 38.42
N ALA A 277 -59.87 -54.02 37.96
CA ALA A 277 -59.26 -53.48 36.73
C ALA A 277 -60.18 -53.27 35.49
N GLY A 278 -59.86 -52.39 34.51
CA GLY A 278 -58.67 -51.57 34.28
C GLY A 278 -58.30 -51.48 32.77
N LYS A 279 -57.37 -50.58 32.41
CA LYS A 279 -56.72 -50.39 31.09
C LYS A 279 -57.54 -49.74 29.96
N GLN A 280 -57.02 -48.61 29.45
CA GLN A 280 -56.87 -48.34 28.01
C GLN A 280 -55.72 -47.32 27.76
N PHE A 281 -54.89 -47.63 26.76
CA PHE A 281 -53.91 -46.78 26.05
C PHE A 281 -54.29 -46.92 24.54
N PRO A 282 -53.94 -46.00 23.60
CA PRO A 282 -52.62 -45.37 23.40
C PRO A 282 -52.78 -43.80 23.30
N GLN A 283 -52.03 -42.94 22.57
CA GLN A 283 -50.94 -43.13 21.60
C GLN A 283 -49.94 -41.95 21.51
N ARG A 284 -48.69 -42.33 21.16
CA ARG A 284 -47.50 -41.62 20.61
C ARG A 284 -47.55 -40.14 20.20
N ILE A 285 -46.46 -39.47 20.54
CA ILE A 285 -45.90 -38.26 19.89
C ILE A 285 -45.39 -38.58 18.47
N ALA A 286 -45.58 -37.64 17.54
CA ALA A 286 -44.69 -37.22 16.44
C ALA A 286 -45.44 -36.99 15.12
N HIS A 287 -45.29 -35.79 14.53
CA HIS A 287 -44.99 -35.47 13.11
C HIS A 287 -45.26 -33.97 12.88
N GLY A 288 -44.41 -33.29 12.11
CA GLY A 288 -44.55 -31.87 11.75
C GLY A 288 -43.46 -30.94 12.29
N ARG A 289 -42.27 -30.96 11.63
CA ARG A 289 -41.21 -29.91 11.61
C ARG A 289 -39.91 -30.30 10.88
N SER A 290 -39.88 -31.41 10.12
CA SER A 290 -38.68 -31.85 9.39
C SER A 290 -38.58 -31.24 7.98
N GLU A 291 -39.69 -31.23 7.24
CA GLU A 291 -39.71 -30.89 5.81
C GLU A 291 -39.46 -29.38 5.57
N ASP A 292 -40.04 -28.51 6.40
CA ASP A 292 -39.80 -27.06 6.33
C ASP A 292 -38.35 -26.68 6.68
N LEU A 293 -37.68 -27.46 7.54
CA LEU A 293 -36.30 -27.18 7.96
C LEU A 293 -35.29 -27.61 6.90
N GLU A 294 -35.49 -28.79 6.29
CA GLU A 294 -34.63 -29.27 5.20
C GLU A 294 -34.79 -28.42 3.93
N ALA A 295 -36.00 -27.95 3.63
CA ALA A 295 -36.23 -26.99 2.55
C ALA A 295 -35.53 -25.65 2.78
N ALA A 296 -35.57 -25.11 4.01
CA ALA A 296 -34.88 -23.88 4.38
C ALA A 296 -33.34 -24.02 4.32
N ILE A 297 -32.79 -25.16 4.74
CA ILE A 297 -31.34 -25.44 4.66
C ILE A 297 -30.89 -25.58 3.20
N GLY A 298 -31.70 -26.22 2.34
CA GLY A 298 -31.42 -26.31 0.90
C GLY A 298 -31.43 -24.95 0.19
N GLN A 299 -32.34 -24.05 0.57
CA GLN A 299 -32.37 -22.67 0.05
C GLN A 299 -31.15 -21.86 0.51
N LEU A 300 -30.77 -21.95 1.78
CA LEU A 300 -29.59 -21.26 2.31
C LEU A 300 -28.28 -21.70 1.66
N ALA A 301 -28.16 -23.00 1.32
CA ALA A 301 -27.02 -23.52 0.57
C ALA A 301 -26.98 -22.98 -0.88
N ALA A 302 -28.11 -22.99 -1.58
CA ALA A 302 -28.21 -22.47 -2.94
C ALA A 302 -27.92 -20.96 -3.04
N ASP A 303 -28.32 -20.18 -2.04
CA ASP A 303 -27.99 -18.75 -1.97
C ASP A 303 -26.52 -18.51 -1.59
N ARG A 304 -25.89 -19.39 -0.80
CA ARG A 304 -24.44 -19.34 -0.54
C ARG A 304 -23.62 -19.59 -1.82
N ASP A 305 -23.96 -20.62 -2.57
CA ASP A 305 -23.25 -20.97 -3.81
C ASP A 305 -23.43 -19.89 -4.89
N ARG A 306 -24.59 -19.20 -4.91
CA ARG A 306 -24.82 -18.01 -5.75
C ARG A 306 -23.97 -16.82 -5.32
N MET A 307 -23.81 -16.58 -4.02
CA MET A 307 -22.95 -15.52 -3.48
C MET A 307 -21.47 -15.81 -3.78
N GLU A 308 -21.00 -17.05 -3.62
CA GLU A 308 -19.63 -17.44 -3.97
C GLU A 308 -19.37 -17.30 -5.49
N ALA A 309 -20.32 -17.70 -6.33
CA ALA A 309 -20.21 -17.52 -7.79
C ALA A 309 -20.21 -16.04 -8.22
N ALA A 310 -20.97 -15.18 -7.55
CA ALA A 310 -20.96 -13.73 -7.80
C ALA A 310 -19.65 -13.06 -7.34
N PHE A 311 -19.04 -13.55 -6.26
CA PHE A 311 -17.80 -12.99 -5.71
C PHE A 311 -16.56 -13.41 -6.51
N VAL A 312 -16.48 -14.68 -6.94
CA VAL A 312 -15.36 -15.21 -7.74
C VAL A 312 -15.35 -14.67 -9.18
N GLY A 313 -16.45 -14.13 -9.68
CA GLY A 313 -16.54 -13.50 -10.99
C GLY A 313 -15.93 -12.09 -11.11
N SER A 314 -15.51 -11.47 -9.99
CA SER A 314 -15.14 -10.04 -9.94
C SER A 314 -13.63 -9.75 -9.87
N ASP A 315 -12.77 -10.75 -9.66
CA ASP A 315 -11.39 -10.55 -9.19
C ASP A 315 -10.33 -10.64 -10.31
N GLY A 316 -10.67 -10.19 -11.53
CA GLY A 316 -9.93 -10.52 -12.76
C GLY A 316 -9.45 -9.39 -13.67
N SER A 317 -10.05 -8.19 -13.62
CA SER A 317 -9.82 -7.16 -14.67
C SER A 317 -9.82 -5.69 -14.23
N ASP A 318 -10.17 -5.37 -12.98
CA ASP A 318 -10.73 -4.04 -12.68
C ASP A 318 -9.73 -3.00 -12.17
N GLN A 319 -8.41 -3.23 -12.21
CA GLN A 319 -7.44 -2.23 -11.73
C GLN A 319 -7.49 -0.88 -12.48
N ASP A 320 -7.83 -0.88 -13.78
CA ASP A 320 -8.03 0.34 -14.57
C ASP A 320 -9.43 0.96 -14.37
N HIS A 321 -10.44 0.16 -14.02
CA HIS A 321 -11.81 0.62 -13.78
C HIS A 321 -11.99 1.18 -12.36
N ASP A 322 -11.36 0.57 -11.35
CA ASP A 322 -11.24 1.11 -9.98
C ASP A 322 -10.51 2.45 -9.96
N GLY A 323 -9.55 2.66 -10.85
CA GLY A 323 -8.86 3.95 -11.02
C GLY A 323 -9.83 5.06 -11.47
N ALA A 324 -10.59 4.79 -12.52
CA ALA A 324 -11.58 5.74 -13.06
C ALA A 324 -12.73 5.99 -12.07
N LEU A 325 -13.31 4.94 -11.48
CA LEU A 325 -14.36 5.04 -10.46
C LEU A 325 -13.87 5.79 -9.22
N ARG A 326 -12.60 5.63 -8.83
CA ARG A 326 -12.00 6.42 -7.76
C ARG A 326 -11.89 7.89 -8.13
N ASP A 327 -11.42 8.24 -9.33
CA ASP A 327 -11.36 9.64 -9.76
C ASP A 327 -12.76 10.29 -9.83
N GLU A 328 -13.78 9.59 -10.34
CA GLU A 328 -15.18 10.05 -10.35
C GLU A 328 -15.77 10.22 -8.93
N LEU A 329 -15.49 9.28 -8.02
CA LEU A 329 -15.89 9.40 -6.61
C LEU A 329 -15.19 10.56 -5.90
N LEU A 330 -13.95 10.88 -6.26
CA LEU A 330 -13.23 12.03 -5.72
C LEU A 330 -13.83 13.34 -6.24
N ASP A 331 -14.25 13.43 -7.50
CA ASP A 331 -14.96 14.60 -8.03
C ASP A 331 -16.33 14.80 -7.37
N LEU A 332 -17.13 13.73 -7.24
CA LEU A 332 -18.43 13.81 -6.57
C LEU A 332 -18.30 14.19 -5.08
N ALA A 333 -17.29 13.66 -4.39
CA ALA A 333 -17.00 14.03 -3.01
C ALA A 333 -16.55 15.50 -2.88
N ALA A 334 -15.76 16.01 -3.82
CA ALA A 334 -15.37 17.42 -3.87
C ALA A 334 -16.57 18.35 -4.10
N GLU A 335 -17.51 17.98 -4.98
CA GLU A 335 -18.75 18.72 -5.22
C GLU A 335 -19.66 18.75 -3.97
N VAL A 336 -19.84 17.62 -3.29
CA VAL A 336 -20.62 17.55 -2.03
C VAL A 336 -19.98 18.39 -0.92
N VAL A 337 -18.65 18.39 -0.80
CA VAL A 337 -17.92 19.22 0.18
C VAL A 337 -18.04 20.71 -0.15
N ALA A 338 -17.96 21.09 -1.42
CA ALA A 338 -18.19 22.47 -1.85
C ALA A 338 -19.64 22.92 -1.62
N LEU A 339 -20.62 22.04 -1.84
CA LEU A 339 -22.04 22.31 -1.56
C LEU A 339 -22.28 22.49 -0.06
N ALA A 340 -21.69 21.63 0.80
CA ALA A 340 -21.78 21.75 2.25
C ALA A 340 -21.16 23.08 2.75
N ALA A 341 -19.97 23.45 2.25
CA ALA A 341 -19.34 24.73 2.59
C ALA A 341 -20.19 25.95 2.17
N ARG A 342 -20.93 25.85 1.05
CA ARG A 342 -21.89 26.90 0.62
C ARG A 342 -23.14 26.97 1.51
N ILE A 343 -23.61 25.86 2.05
CA ILE A 343 -24.77 25.81 2.96
C ILE A 343 -24.41 26.35 4.35
N ASP A 344 -23.22 26.02 4.85
CA ASP A 344 -22.74 26.45 6.18
C ASP A 344 -22.30 27.93 6.23
N GLY A 345 -21.94 28.52 5.10
CA GLY A 345 -21.54 29.94 5.01
C GLY A 345 -20.09 30.24 5.45
N PRO A 346 -19.73 31.52 5.63
CA PRO A 346 -18.33 31.96 5.72
C PRO A 346 -17.59 31.48 6.98
N ASP A 347 -18.30 31.09 8.04
CA ASP A 347 -17.74 30.57 9.29
C ASP A 347 -17.68 29.02 9.33
N SER A 348 -17.89 28.33 8.19
CA SER A 348 -17.91 26.86 8.15
C SER A 348 -16.56 26.25 8.60
N PRO A 349 -16.57 25.25 9.51
CA PRO A 349 -15.35 24.52 9.86
C PRO A 349 -14.75 23.75 8.67
N VAL A 350 -15.52 23.50 7.61
CA VAL A 350 -15.07 22.87 6.36
C VAL A 350 -14.08 23.77 5.62
N LEU A 351 -14.29 25.09 5.61
CA LEU A 351 -13.36 26.04 4.97
C LEU A 351 -12.02 26.10 5.72
N ALA A 352 -12.05 25.99 7.05
CA ALA A 352 -10.86 25.96 7.90
C ALA A 352 -10.04 24.65 7.76
N THR A 353 -10.68 23.52 7.45
CA THR A 353 -9.97 22.26 7.20
C THR A 353 -9.46 22.18 5.75
N LEU A 354 -10.22 22.68 4.77
CA LEU A 354 -9.80 22.76 3.37
C LEU A 354 -8.57 23.66 3.20
N SER A 355 -8.60 24.87 3.74
CA SER A 355 -7.44 25.81 3.70
C SER A 355 -6.18 25.22 4.35
N LYS A 356 -6.32 24.47 5.44
CA LYS A 356 -5.20 23.79 6.11
C LYS A 356 -4.68 22.55 5.36
N SER A 357 -5.51 21.92 4.52
CA SER A 357 -5.14 20.68 3.80
C SER A 357 -4.60 20.95 2.39
N ALA A 358 -4.74 22.18 1.87
CA ALA A 358 -4.27 22.57 0.54
C ALA A 358 -2.74 22.66 0.40
N ASP A 359 -2.00 22.83 1.50
CA ASP A 359 -0.52 22.78 1.52
C ASP A 359 0.05 21.35 1.43
N GLY A 360 -0.80 20.32 1.37
CA GLY A 360 -0.43 18.90 1.38
C GLY A 360 -0.51 18.19 0.03
N ASP A 361 0.64 18.08 -0.64
CA ASP A 361 1.02 17.11 -1.68
C ASP A 361 -0.02 16.71 -2.77
N GLY A 362 0.20 17.21 -3.99
CA GLY A 362 -0.33 16.64 -5.24
C GLY A 362 -1.52 17.36 -5.88
N GLU A 363 -1.40 17.61 -7.20
CA GLU A 363 -2.42 18.24 -8.08
C GLU A 363 -3.76 17.47 -8.19
N LYS A 364 -3.93 16.36 -7.47
CA LYS A 364 -5.11 15.48 -7.50
C LYS A 364 -5.88 15.39 -6.18
N SER A 365 -5.53 16.18 -5.15
CA SER A 365 -6.17 16.10 -3.83
C SER A 365 -7.64 16.57 -3.84
N LEU A 366 -8.47 15.96 -2.99
CA LEU A 366 -9.86 16.39 -2.74
C LEU A 366 -9.97 17.86 -2.33
N ALA A 367 -9.05 18.32 -1.48
CA ALA A 367 -9.06 19.69 -0.98
C ALA A 367 -8.82 20.69 -2.12
N THR A 368 -7.91 20.38 -3.03
CA THR A 368 -7.61 21.20 -4.22
C THR A 368 -8.81 21.25 -5.16
N ARG A 369 -9.48 20.10 -5.44
CA ARG A 369 -10.67 20.06 -6.30
C ARG A 369 -11.85 20.84 -5.69
N ALA A 370 -12.11 20.66 -4.39
CA ALA A 370 -13.18 21.38 -3.69
C ALA A 370 -12.93 22.91 -3.62
N GLN A 371 -11.68 23.34 -3.42
CA GLN A 371 -11.32 24.76 -3.49
C GLN A 371 -11.46 25.35 -4.90
N ALA A 372 -11.08 24.60 -5.95
CA ALA A 372 -11.26 25.04 -7.32
C ALA A 372 -12.75 25.30 -7.65
N LEU A 373 -13.64 24.40 -7.23
CA LEU A 373 -15.10 24.57 -7.40
C LEU A 373 -15.66 25.75 -6.59
N LEU A 374 -15.15 26.00 -5.38
CA LEU A 374 -15.55 27.16 -4.57
C LEU A 374 -15.10 28.49 -5.19
N ASN A 375 -13.89 28.54 -5.77
CA ASN A 375 -13.36 29.74 -6.43
C ASN A 375 -14.08 30.05 -7.75
N VAL A 376 -14.31 29.04 -8.59
CA VAL A 376 -15.06 29.18 -9.87
C VAL A 376 -16.52 29.61 -9.65
N ALA A 377 -17.06 29.43 -8.45
CA ALA A 377 -18.42 29.80 -8.08
C ALA A 377 -18.51 31.05 -7.17
N ALA A 378 -17.41 31.80 -7.07
CA ALA A 378 -17.29 33.09 -6.39
C ALA A 378 -16.99 34.27 -7.34
N ASP A 379 -16.50 33.99 -8.55
CA ASP A 379 -16.59 34.88 -9.73
C ASP A 379 -18.02 34.84 -10.35
#